data_AF-A0A8T3NWG5-F1
#
_entry.id   AF-A0A8T3NWG5-F1
#
_cell.length_a   1.000
_cell.length_b   1.000
_cell.length_c   1.000
_cell.angle_alpha   90.00
_cell.angle_beta   90.00
_cell.angle_gamma   90.00
#
_symmetry.space_group_name_H-M   'P 1'
#
loop_
_entity.id
_entity.type
_entity.pdbx_description
1 polymer ?
#
loop_
_entity_poly.entity_id
_entity_poly.type
_entity_poly.pdbx_seq_one_letter_code
_entity_poly.pdbx_strand_id
1 'polypeptide(L)'
;MDGAAYCTLTPVVLSRGTLHAGGPYHCPNVRIRGRAMATNTPPNGAFRGFGAPQSEFAAEMQANRAAEALGMSPLELRRAWVYREGDVTPTGQVLRESVGGEVVLERSRTVKQPAPVFLRLSRDVQLGQLRVDARGSVVVAHLDRLR
;
A
#
# COMPACT_ATOMS: atom_id res chain seq x y z
N MET A 1 -7.57 -4.53 12.02
CA MET A 1 -6.44 -5.44 12.21
C MET A 1 -6.86 -6.56 13.15
N ASP A 2 -6.41 -7.79 12.89
CA ASP A 2 -6.54 -8.90 13.84
C ASP A 2 -5.49 -8.75 14.95
N GLY A 3 -5.95 -8.50 16.18
CA GLY A 3 -5.13 -8.32 17.37
C GLY A 3 -4.82 -9.62 18.11
N ALA A 4 -5.31 -10.77 17.62
CA ALA A 4 -5.12 -12.09 18.19
C ALA A 4 -5.62 -12.24 19.65
N ALA A 5 -5.25 -13.35 20.29
CA ALA A 5 -5.72 -13.72 21.63
C ALA A 5 -5.17 -12.83 22.76
N TYR A 6 -4.01 -12.20 22.58
CA TYR A 6 -3.40 -11.31 23.57
C TYR A 6 -2.97 -10.01 22.92
N CYS A 7 -3.10 -8.89 23.66
CA CYS A 7 -2.88 -7.55 23.14
C CYS A 7 -1.47 -7.34 22.57
N THR A 8 -0.44 -7.92 23.20
CA THR A 8 0.99 -7.80 22.83
C THR A 8 1.36 -6.35 22.46
N LEU A 9 1.79 -6.10 21.21
CA LEU A 9 2.12 -4.79 20.65
C LEU A 9 1.05 -4.27 19.68
N THR A 10 -0.16 -4.84 19.68
CA THR A 10 -1.28 -4.44 18.82
C THR A 10 -1.54 -2.93 18.83
N PRO A 11 -1.55 -2.22 19.98
CA PRO A 11 -1.77 -0.78 20.00
C PRO A 11 -0.66 0.00 19.27
N VAL A 12 0.59 -0.45 19.39
CA VAL A 12 1.75 0.19 18.74
C VAL A 12 1.70 -0.05 17.23
N VAL A 13 1.39 -1.28 16.82
CA VAL A 13 1.26 -1.66 15.41
C VAL A 13 0.08 -0.93 14.75
N LEU A 14 -1.05 -0.83 15.44
CA LEU A 14 -2.21 -0.08 14.96
C LEU A 14 -1.88 1.41 14.81
N SER A 15 -1.27 2.02 15.84
CA SER A 15 -0.87 3.43 15.82
C SER A 15 0.06 3.71 14.64
N ARG A 16 1.14 2.94 14.51
CA ARG A 16 2.11 3.12 13.42
C ARG A 16 1.48 2.89 12.04
N GLY A 17 0.67 1.85 11.86
CA GLY A 17 -0.08 1.64 10.62
C GLY A 17 -1.02 2.81 10.29
N THR A 18 -1.70 3.39 11.28
CA THR A 18 -2.55 4.58 11.04
C THR A 18 -1.75 5.83 10.71
N LEU A 19 -0.57 6.02 11.33
CA LEU A 19 0.31 7.16 11.04
C LEU A 19 0.81 7.18 9.59
N HIS A 20 1.00 6.00 8.99
CA HIS A 20 1.56 5.85 7.63
C HIS A 20 0.48 5.55 6.58
N ALA A 21 -0.79 5.42 6.96
CA ALA A 21 -1.87 5.07 6.03
C ALA A 21 -2.16 6.12 4.94
N GLY A 22 -1.66 7.35 5.07
CA GLY A 22 -1.67 8.34 3.99
C GLY A 22 -0.63 8.08 2.89
N GLY A 23 0.31 7.16 3.11
CA GLY A 23 1.49 6.99 2.28
C GLY A 23 2.45 8.19 2.36
N PRO A 24 3.49 8.21 1.53
CA PRO A 24 4.44 9.32 1.41
C PRO A 24 3.87 10.50 0.60
N TYR A 25 2.54 10.69 0.61
CA TYR A 25 1.82 11.59 -0.30
C TYR A 25 1.14 12.73 0.44
N HIS A 26 1.30 13.95 -0.08
CA HIS A 26 0.55 15.11 0.34
C HIS A 26 -0.91 14.98 -0.13
N CYS A 27 -1.82 14.84 0.82
CA CYS A 27 -3.26 14.76 0.60
C CYS A 27 -3.98 15.77 1.50
N PRO A 28 -4.51 16.88 0.96
CA PRO A 28 -5.12 17.94 1.77
C PRO A 28 -6.35 17.49 2.57
N ASN A 29 -7.05 16.45 2.10
CA ASN A 29 -8.28 15.96 2.69
C ASN A 29 -8.15 14.47 2.99
N VAL A 30 -7.89 14.13 4.25
CA VAL A 30 -7.62 12.75 4.66
C VAL A 30 -8.39 12.39 5.92
N ARG A 31 -8.93 11.16 5.95
CA ARG A 31 -9.58 10.58 7.13
C ARG A 31 -9.10 9.16 7.32
N ILE A 32 -8.40 8.91 8.42
CA ILE A 32 -7.88 7.59 8.77
C ILE A 32 -8.59 7.08 10.03
N ARG A 33 -9.05 5.84 10.00
CA ARG A 33 -9.66 5.15 11.15
C ARG A 33 -9.00 3.80 11.34
N GLY A 34 -8.33 3.61 12.47
CA GLY A 34 -7.77 2.33 12.88
C GLY A 34 -8.69 1.60 13.86
N ARG A 35 -8.83 0.28 13.71
CA ARG A 35 -9.42 -0.60 14.73
C ARG A 35 -8.66 -1.92 14.77
N ALA A 36 -8.38 -2.39 15.98
CA ALA A 36 -7.94 -3.75 16.22
C ALA A 36 -9.05 -4.54 16.92
N MET A 37 -9.17 -5.83 16.60
CA MET A 37 -10.13 -6.74 17.21
C MET A 37 -9.38 -7.87 17.89
N ALA A 38 -9.72 -8.19 19.14
CA ALA A 38 -9.25 -9.43 19.76
C ALA A 38 -9.94 -10.63 19.08
N THR A 39 -9.18 -11.69 18.84
CA THR A 39 -9.67 -12.93 18.23
C THR A 39 -9.04 -14.13 18.94
N ASN A 40 -9.44 -15.36 18.59
CA ASN A 40 -8.82 -16.57 19.14
C ASN A 40 -7.61 -17.07 18.32
N THR A 41 -7.02 -16.23 17.45
CA THR A 41 -5.84 -16.60 16.66
C THR A 41 -4.55 -16.54 17.49
N PRO A 42 -3.47 -17.23 17.06
CA PRO A 42 -2.17 -17.16 17.74
C PRO A 42 -1.69 -15.71 17.91
N PRO A 43 -1.01 -15.38 19.02
CA PRO A 43 -0.67 -13.99 19.33
C PRO A 43 0.14 -13.32 18.21
N ASN A 44 -0.40 -12.23 17.67
CA ASN A 44 0.31 -11.35 16.76
C ASN A 44 1.24 -10.42 17.55
N GLY A 45 2.15 -9.74 16.88
CA GLY A 45 3.08 -8.81 17.52
C GLY A 45 3.76 -7.90 16.51
N ALA A 46 4.88 -7.31 16.90
CA ALA A 46 5.68 -6.50 16.00
C ALA A 46 6.39 -7.38 14.96
N PHE A 47 6.31 -6.96 13.70
CA PHE A 47 7.20 -7.39 12.64
C PHE A 47 7.87 -6.14 12.04
N ARG A 48 8.98 -6.31 11.30
CA ARG A 48 9.72 -5.20 10.66
C ARG A 48 8.77 -4.21 9.99
N GLY A 49 8.77 -2.96 10.48
CA GLY A 49 7.90 -1.87 10.01
C GLY A 49 6.66 -1.58 10.86
N PHE A 50 6.31 -2.43 11.84
CA PHE A 50 5.29 -2.16 12.85
C PHE A 50 3.92 -1.73 12.28
N GLY A 51 3.40 -2.39 11.24
CA GLY A 51 2.09 -2.02 10.68
C GLY A 51 2.16 -1.07 9.48
N ALA A 52 3.27 -0.33 9.32
CA ALA A 52 3.47 0.54 8.17
C ALA A 52 3.49 -0.24 6.83
N PRO A 53 4.16 -1.40 6.68
CA PRO A 53 4.14 -2.12 5.40
C PRO A 53 2.74 -2.49 4.92
N GLN A 54 1.83 -2.84 5.84
CA GLN A 54 0.45 -3.18 5.53
C GLN A 54 -0.33 -1.96 5.03
N SER A 55 -0.14 -0.80 5.66
CA SER A 55 -0.79 0.45 5.27
C SER A 55 -0.22 1.02 3.97
N GLU A 56 1.10 1.00 3.82
CA GLU A 56 1.77 1.48 2.61
C GLU A 56 1.42 0.64 1.40
N PHE A 57 1.35 -0.69 1.55
CA PHE A 57 0.88 -1.54 0.46
C PHE A 57 -0.51 -1.08 -0.03
N ALA A 58 -1.45 -0.82 0.89
CA ALA A 58 -2.77 -0.34 0.52
C ALA A 58 -2.70 1.04 -0.16
N ALA A 59 -1.92 1.99 0.37
CA ALA A 59 -1.76 3.32 -0.21
C ALA A 59 -1.12 3.29 -1.61
N GLU A 60 -0.07 2.48 -1.82
CA GLU A 60 0.61 2.31 -3.11
C GLU A 60 -0.30 1.65 -4.16
N MET A 61 -1.12 0.69 -3.75
CA MET A 61 -2.12 0.10 -4.64
C MET A 61 -3.20 1.10 -5.04
N GLN A 62 -3.59 2.01 -4.14
CA GLN A 62 -4.50 3.11 -4.48
C GLN A 62 -3.84 4.11 -5.45
N ALA A 63 -2.58 4.47 -5.23
CA ALA A 63 -1.83 5.33 -6.15
C ALA A 63 -1.73 4.71 -7.55
N ASN A 64 -1.50 3.40 -7.66
CA ASN A 64 -1.51 2.71 -8.96
C ASN A 64 -2.86 2.80 -9.67
N ARG A 65 -3.97 2.54 -8.94
CA ARG A 65 -5.33 2.63 -9.49
C ARG A 65 -5.70 4.06 -9.89
N ALA A 66 -5.28 5.05 -9.10
CA ALA A 66 -5.49 6.46 -9.42
C ALA A 66 -4.72 6.86 -10.69
N ALA A 67 -3.49 6.38 -10.85
CA ALA A 67 -2.69 6.67 -12.05
C ALA A 67 -3.35 6.08 -13.30
N GLU A 68 -3.81 4.84 -13.22
CA GLU A 68 -4.57 4.18 -14.28
C GLU A 68 -5.84 4.95 -14.64
N ALA A 69 -6.65 5.33 -13.65
CA ALA A 69 -7.89 6.08 -13.86
C ALA A 69 -7.65 7.48 -14.46
N LEU A 70 -6.51 8.11 -14.17
CA LEU A 70 -6.12 9.41 -14.70
C LEU A 70 -5.36 9.33 -16.04
N GLY A 71 -5.07 8.12 -16.54
CA GLY A 71 -4.23 7.93 -17.73
C GLY A 71 -2.79 8.43 -17.55
N MET A 72 -2.29 8.48 -16.31
CA MET A 72 -0.94 8.92 -15.96
C MET A 72 -0.04 7.73 -15.70
N SER A 73 1.28 7.88 -15.88
CA SER A 73 2.18 6.84 -15.42
C SER A 73 2.18 6.78 -13.87
N PRO A 74 2.34 5.58 -13.28
CA PRO A 74 2.39 5.44 -11.82
C PRO A 74 3.51 6.27 -11.17
N LEU A 75 4.62 6.48 -11.88
CA LEU A 75 5.72 7.27 -11.37
C LEU A 75 5.41 8.78 -11.40
N GLU A 76 4.81 9.28 -12.47
CA GLU A 76 4.44 10.69 -12.58
C GLU A 76 3.44 11.09 -11.51
N LEU A 77 2.44 10.23 -11.26
CA LEU A 77 1.47 10.50 -10.18
C LEU A 77 2.16 10.58 -8.82
N ARG A 78 3.07 9.64 -8.52
CA ARG A 78 3.83 9.65 -7.27
C ARG A 78 4.68 10.91 -7.14
N ARG A 79 5.32 11.36 -8.22
CA ARG A 79 6.08 12.61 -8.22
C ARG A 79 5.20 13.82 -7.96
N ALA A 80 3.99 13.85 -8.51
CA ALA A 80 3.05 14.93 -8.25
C ALA A 80 2.64 14.97 -6.78
N TRP A 81 2.33 13.81 -6.20
CA TRP A 81 1.76 13.70 -4.86
C TRP A 81 2.78 13.60 -3.72
N VAL A 82 4.03 13.21 -3.97
CA VAL A 82 5.02 12.99 -2.90
C VAL A 82 5.20 14.23 -2.04
N TYR A 83 5.42 14.03 -0.74
CA TYR A 83 5.70 15.12 0.18
C TYR A 83 6.90 15.96 -0.24
N ARG A 84 6.81 17.26 0.08
CA ARG A 84 7.84 18.29 -0.03
C ARG A 84 8.02 18.98 1.32
N GLU A 85 9.14 19.69 1.48
CA GLU A 85 9.31 20.58 2.62
C GLU A 85 8.18 21.62 2.66
N GLY A 86 7.60 21.82 3.85
CA GLY A 86 6.42 22.64 4.08
C GLY A 86 5.10 21.87 4.10
N ASP A 87 5.04 20.66 3.54
CA ASP A 87 3.82 19.87 3.53
C ASP A 87 3.43 19.40 4.94
N VAL A 88 2.13 19.12 5.11
CA VAL A 88 1.54 18.69 6.38
C VAL A 88 1.09 17.24 6.29
N THR A 89 1.53 16.40 7.22
CA THR A 89 1.08 15.00 7.30
C THR A 89 -0.37 14.90 7.78
N PRO A 90 -1.06 13.75 7.63
CA PRO A 90 -2.41 13.54 8.15
C PRO A 90 -2.60 13.80 9.65
N THR A 91 -1.52 13.78 10.44
CA THR A 91 -1.54 14.08 11.87
C THR A 91 -1.23 15.53 12.20
N GLY A 92 -1.07 16.40 11.20
CA GLY A 92 -0.77 17.82 11.39
C GLY A 92 0.72 18.14 11.56
N GLN A 93 1.62 17.17 11.36
CA GLN A 93 3.06 17.44 11.41
C GLN A 93 3.49 18.21 10.16
N VAL A 94 4.09 19.38 10.35
CA VAL A 94 4.75 20.13 9.27
C VAL A 94 6.13 19.53 9.01
N LEU A 95 6.39 19.12 7.78
CA LEU A 95 7.68 18.57 7.35
C LEU A 95 8.66 19.71 7.05
N ARG A 96 9.58 19.99 7.98
CA ARG A 96 10.48 21.16 7.86
C ARG A 96 11.79 20.89 7.15
N GLU A 97 12.27 19.66 7.20
CA GLU A 97 13.59 19.27 6.72
C GLU A 97 13.61 17.77 6.41
N SER A 98 14.64 17.31 5.70
CA SER A 98 14.89 15.89 5.40
C SER A 98 13.74 15.19 4.63
N VAL A 99 13.12 15.90 3.69
CA VAL A 99 12.03 15.38 2.84
C VAL A 99 12.57 14.92 1.49
N GLY A 100 13.06 13.68 1.43
CA GLY A 100 13.81 13.16 0.27
C GLY A 100 12.98 12.47 -0.83
N GLY A 101 11.65 12.48 -0.77
CA GLY A 101 10.79 11.67 -1.63
C GLY A 101 11.01 11.92 -3.13
N GLU A 102 11.11 13.19 -3.54
CA GLU A 102 11.36 13.54 -4.95
C GLU A 102 12.75 13.06 -5.44
N VAL A 103 13.77 13.20 -4.60
CA VAL A 103 15.14 12.75 -4.93
C VAL A 103 15.19 11.24 -5.14
N VAL A 104 14.50 10.47 -4.30
CA VAL A 104 14.40 9.02 -4.43
C VAL A 104 13.69 8.65 -5.73
N LEU A 105 12.53 9.25 -6.01
CA LEU A 105 11.75 8.98 -7.22
C LEU A 105 12.54 9.29 -8.50
N GLU A 106 13.27 10.41 -8.53
CA GLU A 106 14.08 10.78 -9.70
C GLU A 106 15.24 9.78 -9.91
N ARG A 107 15.94 9.40 -8.84
CA ARG A 107 17.03 8.42 -8.94
C ARG A 107 16.53 7.03 -9.31
N SER A 108 15.33 6.64 -8.88
CA SER A 108 14.75 5.34 -9.25
C SER A 108 14.45 5.20 -10.75
N ARG A 109 14.38 6.31 -11.52
CA ARG A 109 14.17 6.28 -12.98
C ARG A 109 15.34 5.66 -13.75
N THR A 110 16.55 5.84 -13.23
CA THR A 110 17.77 5.39 -13.89
C THR A 110 18.09 3.93 -13.56
N VAL A 111 17.43 3.37 -12.55
CA VAL A 111 17.60 1.98 -12.14
C VAL A 111 16.74 1.10 -13.03
N LYS A 112 17.38 0.11 -13.67
CA LYS A 112 16.65 -0.95 -14.37
C LYS A 112 15.78 -1.69 -13.36
N GLN A 113 14.46 -1.56 -13.49
CA GLN A 113 13.50 -2.29 -12.66
C GLN A 113 13.79 -3.79 -12.79
N PRO A 114 13.90 -4.53 -11.68
CA PRO A 114 13.98 -5.98 -11.75
C PRO A 114 12.72 -6.52 -12.43
N ALA A 115 12.84 -7.66 -13.11
CA ALA A 115 11.67 -8.32 -13.65
C ALA A 115 10.64 -8.54 -12.51
N PRO A 116 9.34 -8.32 -12.77
CA PRO A 116 8.32 -8.49 -11.77
C PRO A 116 8.43 -9.89 -11.14
N VAL A 117 8.61 -9.95 -9.82
CA VAL A 117 8.61 -11.21 -9.09
C VAL A 117 7.15 -11.62 -8.94
N PHE A 118 6.64 -12.36 -9.94
CA PHE A 118 5.40 -13.07 -9.77
C PHE A 118 5.62 -14.16 -8.70
N LEU A 119 4.99 -13.98 -7.54
CA LEU A 119 4.89 -15.06 -6.56
C LEU A 119 4.15 -16.20 -7.26
N ARG A 120 4.90 -17.23 -7.67
CA ARG A 120 4.33 -18.49 -8.13
C ARG A 120 3.72 -19.11 -6.88
N LEU A 121 2.42 -18.90 -6.64
CA LEU A 121 1.70 -19.65 -5.63
C LEU A 121 1.93 -21.13 -5.95
N SER A 122 2.55 -21.85 -5.02
CA SER A 122 2.73 -23.28 -5.11
C SER A 122 1.36 -23.90 -5.35
N ARG A 123 1.30 -24.77 -6.38
CA ARG A 123 0.13 -25.51 -6.84
C ARG A 123 -0.77 -25.91 -5.66
N ASP A 124 -2.05 -25.55 -5.75
CA ASP A 124 -3.23 -26.07 -5.02
C ASP A 124 -4.24 -25.00 -4.52
N VAL A 125 -4.26 -23.81 -5.11
CA VAL A 125 -5.45 -22.94 -5.06
C VAL A 125 -6.01 -22.77 -6.47
N GLN A 126 -7.00 -23.58 -6.81
CA GLN A 126 -7.72 -23.50 -8.08
C GLN A 126 -8.84 -22.45 -7.95
N LEU A 127 -8.46 -21.16 -8.02
CA LEU A 127 -9.44 -20.09 -8.29
C LEU A 127 -9.72 -20.09 -9.80
N GLY A 128 -11.01 -20.11 -10.16
CA GLY A 128 -11.50 -20.23 -11.53
C GLY A 128 -10.76 -19.37 -12.56
N GLN A 129 -10.55 -19.97 -13.73
CA GLN A 129 -9.84 -19.48 -14.93
C GLN A 129 -9.52 -17.98 -14.99
N LEU A 130 -8.33 -17.61 -14.51
CA LEU A 130 -7.67 -16.36 -14.85
C LEU A 130 -7.10 -16.48 -16.27
N ARG A 131 -7.42 -15.51 -17.15
CA ARG A 131 -6.78 -15.37 -18.47
C ARG A 131 -5.84 -14.17 -18.46
N VAL A 132 -4.66 -14.38 -19.06
CA VAL A 132 -3.67 -13.33 -19.30
C VAL A 132 -3.82 -12.88 -20.75
N ASP A 133 -3.96 -11.58 -20.98
CA ASP A 133 -4.06 -11.04 -22.34
C ASP A 133 -2.68 -10.98 -23.03
N ALA A 134 -2.67 -10.69 -24.33
CA ALA A 134 -1.44 -10.60 -25.13
C ALA A 134 -0.47 -9.48 -24.68
N ARG A 135 -0.90 -8.61 -23.76
CA ARG A 135 -0.09 -7.54 -23.15
C ARG A 135 0.39 -7.90 -21.74
N GLY A 136 0.14 -9.12 -21.27
CA GLY A 136 0.57 -9.61 -19.96
C GLY A 136 -0.29 -9.13 -18.79
N SER A 137 -1.44 -8.52 -19.06
CA SER A 137 -2.36 -8.06 -18.02
C SER A 137 -3.30 -9.19 -17.59
N VAL A 138 -3.46 -9.37 -16.27
CA VAL A 138 -4.37 -10.38 -15.70
C VAL A 138 -5.77 -9.78 -15.62
N VAL A 139 -6.71 -10.33 -16.38
CA VAL A 139 -8.11 -9.90 -16.37
C VAL A 139 -8.93 -10.92 -15.57
N VAL A 140 -9.60 -10.46 -14.51
CA VAL A 140 -10.58 -11.30 -13.79
C VAL A 140 -11.83 -11.40 -14.64
N ALA A 141 -12.11 -12.58 -15.19
CA ALA A 141 -13.35 -12.81 -15.92
C ALA A 141 -14.53 -12.78 -14.92
N HIS A 142 -15.44 -11.81 -15.09
CA HIS A 142 -16.69 -11.78 -14.32
C HIS A 142 -17.57 -12.95 -14.81
N LEU A 143 -17.89 -13.89 -13.92
CA LEU A 143 -18.81 -14.98 -14.23
C LEU A 143 -20.24 -14.43 -14.19
N ASP A 144 -20.86 -14.26 -15.37
CA ASP A 144 -22.31 -14.20 -15.46
C ASP A 144 -22.89 -15.51 -14.91
N ARG A 145 -23.77 -15.38 -13.91
CA ARG A 145 -24.46 -16.51 -13.28
C ARG A 145 -25.23 -17.28 -14.34
N LEU A 146 -24.92 -18.56 -14.51
CA LEU A 146 -25.83 -19.53 -15.14
C LEU A 146 -26.38 -20.48 -14.07
N ARG A 147 -27.65 -20.84 -14.29
CA ARG A 147 -28.61 -21.47 -13.39
C ARG A 147 -28.22 -22.87 -12.92
#